data_AF-A0A3R7G0I3-F1
#
_entry.id   AF-A0A3R7G0I3-F1
#
_cell.length_a   1.000
_cell.length_b   1.000
_cell.length_c   1.000
_cell.angle_alpha   90.00
_cell.angle_beta   90.00
_cell.angle_gamma   90.00
#
_symmetry.space_group_name_H-M   'P 1'
#
loop_
_entity.id
_entity.type
_entity.pdbx_description
1 polymer ?
#
loop_
_entity_poly.entity_id
_entity_poly.type
_entity_poly.pdbx_seq_one_letter_code
_entity_poly.pdbx_strand_id
1 'polypeptide(L)'
;MIGAAVFTGAFAVAFLAFALFVDPRKLWWRFRARHFEHPEAHEPSAASFMWRRVLLGVLGLVLVWQCVELLRLAGVFKTGPDHAEVLERVENAALNLETGKDGGQYKMPVGEGSWGFFIDPRLKGPGDDPVAHLVSATDAEGYGEDVERYEIDGICLTVRATPDPGQSEMDHAIDNLTYRVKTDVVDSPCEDE
;
A
#
# COMPACT_ATOMS: atom_id res chain seq x y z
N MET A 1 3.78 0.56 -22.19
CA MET A 1 3.14 1.49 -21.23
C MET A 1 3.89 2.82 -21.09
N ILE A 2 5.21 2.82 -20.93
CA ILE A 2 6.03 4.06 -20.78
C ILE A 2 5.76 5.09 -21.89
N GLY A 3 5.69 4.68 -23.17
CA GLY A 3 5.43 5.61 -24.28
C GLY A 3 4.08 6.35 -24.16
N ALA A 4 3.03 5.68 -23.67
CA ALA A 4 1.74 6.31 -23.41
C ALA A 4 1.81 7.30 -22.26
N ALA A 5 2.57 6.99 -21.20
CA ALA A 5 2.80 7.91 -20.09
C ALA A 5 3.53 9.18 -20.55
N VAL A 6 4.61 9.05 -21.32
CA VAL A 6 5.35 10.20 -21.88
C VAL A 6 4.45 11.06 -22.76
N PHE A 7 3.64 10.44 -23.62
CA PHE A 7 2.68 11.15 -24.47
C PHE A 7 1.66 11.93 -23.62
N THR A 8 1.01 11.27 -22.66
CA THR A 8 0.05 11.90 -21.75
C THR A 8 0.69 13.05 -20.96
N GLY A 9 1.91 12.86 -20.45
CA GLY A 9 2.66 13.88 -19.74
C GLY A 9 2.99 15.10 -20.61
N ALA A 10 3.37 14.90 -21.88
CA ALA A 10 3.63 16.01 -22.81
C ALA A 10 2.37 16.85 -23.05
N PHE A 11 1.20 16.21 -23.22
CA PHE A 11 -0.07 16.92 -23.34
C PHE A 11 -0.45 17.64 -22.04
N ALA A 12 -0.26 17.01 -20.89
CA ALA A 12 -0.51 17.64 -19.60
C ALA A 12 0.26 18.96 -19.45
N VAL A 13 1.56 18.93 -19.75
CA VAL A 13 2.42 20.13 -19.74
C VAL A 13 1.93 21.18 -20.74
N ALA A 14 1.58 20.78 -21.96
CA ALA A 14 1.05 21.71 -22.96
C ALA A 14 -0.24 22.39 -22.48
N PHE A 15 -1.22 21.64 -21.99
CA PHE A 15 -2.49 22.18 -21.50
C PHE A 15 -2.32 23.12 -20.31
N LEU A 16 -1.47 22.75 -19.34
CA LEU A 16 -1.13 23.62 -18.21
C LEU A 16 -0.41 24.89 -18.67
N ALA A 17 0.52 24.78 -19.62
CA ALA A 17 1.21 25.94 -20.17
C ALA A 17 0.25 26.89 -20.90
N PHE A 18 -0.70 26.36 -21.67
CA PHE A 18 -1.76 27.14 -22.31
C PHE A 18 -2.70 27.79 -21.28
N ALA A 19 -3.05 27.10 -20.20
CA ALA A 19 -3.88 27.65 -19.14
C ALA A 19 -3.17 28.79 -18.36
N LEU A 20 -1.87 28.67 -18.10
CA LEU A 20 -1.13 29.58 -17.23
C LEU A 20 -0.48 30.76 -17.96
N PHE A 21 0.16 30.52 -19.10
CA PHE A 21 1.03 31.52 -19.73
C PHE A 21 0.43 32.16 -20.98
N VAL A 22 -0.60 31.56 -21.58
CA VAL A 22 -1.17 32.06 -22.83
C VAL A 22 -2.36 32.97 -22.54
N ASP A 23 -2.29 34.19 -23.05
CA ASP A 23 -3.38 35.15 -22.99
C ASP A 23 -4.39 34.85 -24.12
N PRO A 24 -5.57 34.30 -23.82
CA PRO A 24 -6.52 33.87 -24.83
C PRO A 24 -7.11 35.04 -25.63
N ARG A 25 -7.07 36.25 -25.06
CA ARG A 25 -7.50 37.48 -25.74
C ARG A 25 -6.56 37.81 -26.90
N LYS A 26 -5.24 37.74 -26.67
CA LYS A 26 -4.22 37.96 -27.71
C LYS A 26 -4.30 36.93 -28.82
N LEU A 27 -4.57 35.66 -28.49
CA LEU A 27 -4.78 34.61 -29.48
C LEU A 27 -6.01 34.90 -30.35
N TRP A 28 -7.12 35.32 -29.74
CA TRP A 28 -8.34 35.65 -30.47
C TRP A 28 -8.11 36.79 -31.47
N TRP A 29 -7.42 37.86 -31.05
CA TRP A 29 -7.07 38.97 -31.93
C TRP A 29 -6.12 38.57 -33.06
N ARG A 30 -5.17 37.67 -32.78
CA ARG A 30 -4.18 37.24 -33.78
C ARG A 30 -4.80 36.35 -34.87
N PHE A 31 -5.74 35.48 -34.52
CA PHE A 31 -6.23 34.44 -35.43
C PHE A 31 -7.67 34.66 -35.90
N ARG A 32 -8.56 35.14 -35.03
CA ARG A 32 -10.01 35.16 -35.29
C ARG A 32 -10.54 36.54 -35.66
N ALA A 33 -10.01 37.61 -35.06
CA ALA A 33 -10.50 38.97 -35.28
C ALA A 33 -10.51 39.40 -36.75
N ARG A 34 -9.54 38.95 -37.55
CA ARG A 34 -9.41 39.29 -38.98
C ARG A 34 -10.58 38.84 -39.86
N HIS A 35 -11.43 37.93 -39.37
CA HIS A 35 -12.57 37.39 -40.12
C HIS A 35 -13.87 38.18 -39.89
N PHE A 36 -13.86 39.20 -39.02
CA PHE A 36 -15.04 40.00 -38.70
C PHE A 36 -14.85 41.44 -39.17
N GLU A 37 -15.87 42.05 -39.78
CA GLU A 37 -15.85 43.47 -40.18
C GLU A 37 -15.75 44.41 -38.97
N HIS A 38 -16.34 44.00 -37.83
CA HIS A 38 -16.29 44.73 -36.57
C HIS A 38 -15.81 43.81 -35.43
N PRO A 39 -14.48 43.60 -35.28
CA PRO A 39 -13.95 42.63 -34.34
C PRO A 39 -14.26 42.99 -32.87
N GLU A 40 -14.30 44.28 -32.52
CA GLU A 40 -14.59 44.71 -31.14
C GLU A 40 -15.99 44.30 -30.67
N ALA A 41 -16.97 44.27 -31.59
CA ALA A 41 -18.34 43.89 -31.28
C ALA A 41 -18.52 42.37 -31.09
N HIS A 42 -17.58 41.57 -31.57
CA HIS A 42 -17.61 40.10 -31.50
C HIS A 42 -16.59 39.52 -30.51
N GLU A 43 -15.94 40.36 -29.70
CA GLU A 43 -15.00 39.91 -28.69
C GLU A 43 -15.73 39.08 -27.62
N PRO A 44 -15.29 37.83 -27.35
CA PRO A 44 -15.86 37.02 -26.27
C PRO A 44 -15.72 37.72 -24.91
N SER A 45 -16.71 37.54 -24.04
CA SER A 45 -16.67 38.13 -22.70
C SER A 45 -15.46 37.66 -21.90
N ALA A 46 -14.96 38.49 -20.99
CA ALA A 46 -13.83 38.15 -20.12
C ALA A 46 -14.08 36.85 -19.32
N ALA A 47 -15.33 36.62 -18.89
CA ALA A 47 -15.74 35.39 -18.22
C ALA A 47 -15.55 34.15 -19.10
N SER A 48 -15.86 34.23 -20.40
CA SER A 48 -15.66 33.10 -21.33
C SER A 48 -14.18 32.73 -21.49
N PHE A 49 -13.29 33.73 -21.49
CA PHE A 49 -11.85 33.50 -21.54
C PHE A 49 -11.32 32.89 -20.25
N MET A 50 -11.79 33.37 -19.10
CA MET A 50 -11.46 32.80 -17.79
C MET A 50 -11.89 31.33 -17.69
N TRP A 51 -13.13 31.03 -18.10
CA TRP A 51 -13.66 29.66 -18.05
C TRP A 51 -12.85 28.68 -18.90
N ARG A 52 -12.41 29.11 -20.09
CA ARG A 52 -11.51 28.29 -20.94
C ARG A 52 -10.19 27.97 -20.25
N ARG A 53 -9.59 28.94 -19.54
CA ARG A 53 -8.34 28.71 -18.78
C ARG A 53 -8.56 27.71 -17.65
N VAL A 54 -9.67 27.83 -16.92
CA VAL A 54 -10.05 26.88 -15.87
C VAL A 54 -10.22 25.48 -16.44
N LEU A 55 -10.99 25.34 -17.53
CA LEU A 55 -11.19 24.03 -18.19
C LEU A 55 -9.88 23.41 -18.67
N LEU A 56 -9.00 24.18 -19.31
CA LEU A 56 -7.69 23.70 -19.75
C LEU A 56 -6.79 23.31 -18.57
N GLY A 57 -6.86 24.07 -17.47
CA GLY A 57 -6.15 23.77 -16.23
C GLY A 57 -6.62 22.45 -15.61
N VAL A 58 -7.93 22.27 -15.46
CA VAL A 58 -8.54 21.03 -14.95
C VAL A 58 -8.16 19.85 -15.84
N LEU A 59 -8.28 19.98 -17.16
CA LEU A 59 -7.89 18.93 -18.10
C LEU A 59 -6.40 18.59 -17.97
N GLY A 60 -5.53 19.61 -17.86
CA GLY A 60 -4.10 19.43 -17.64
C GLY A 60 -3.80 18.65 -16.36
N LEU A 61 -4.47 18.98 -15.24
CA LEU A 61 -4.33 18.25 -13.97
C LEU A 61 -4.78 16.79 -14.07
N VAL A 62 -5.91 16.52 -14.73
CA VAL A 62 -6.38 15.16 -14.97
C VAL A 62 -5.35 14.36 -15.79
N LEU A 63 -4.73 14.97 -16.81
CA LEU A 63 -3.68 14.32 -17.59
C LEU A 63 -2.40 14.09 -16.78
N VAL A 64 -2.02 15.00 -15.88
CA VAL A 64 -0.90 14.76 -14.95
C VAL A 64 -1.20 13.53 -14.09
N TRP A 65 -2.42 13.46 -13.52
CA TRP A 65 -2.85 12.30 -12.73
C TRP A 65 -2.76 11.00 -13.53
N GLN A 66 -3.32 10.98 -14.74
CA GLN A 66 -3.26 9.81 -15.63
C GLN A 66 -1.83 9.43 -16.02
N CYS A 67 -0.94 10.41 -16.22
CA CYS A 67 0.48 10.16 -16.48
C CYS A 67 1.15 9.44 -15.30
N VAL A 68 0.90 9.88 -14.08
CA VAL A 68 1.43 9.26 -12.86
C VAL A 68 0.94 7.81 -12.74
N GLU A 69 -0.35 7.56 -12.93
CA GLU A 69 -0.91 6.20 -12.91
C GLU A 69 -0.29 5.28 -13.98
N LEU A 70 -0.10 5.79 -15.20
CA LEU A 70 0.56 5.02 -16.27
C LEU A 70 2.03 4.73 -15.96
N LEU A 71 2.74 5.63 -15.26
CA LEU A 71 4.12 5.41 -14.82
C LEU A 71 4.20 4.39 -13.67
N ARG A 72 3.22 4.40 -12.76
CA ARG A 72 3.06 3.38 -11.71
C ARG A 72 2.86 2.00 -12.34
N LEU A 73 1.89 1.88 -13.26
CA LEU A 73 1.64 0.63 -13.99
C LEU A 73 2.82 0.17 -14.85
N ALA A 74 3.68 1.10 -15.27
CA ALA A 74 4.90 0.77 -16.02
C ALA A 74 6.09 0.36 -15.14
N GLY A 75 5.91 0.32 -13.80
CA GLY A 75 6.97 -0.02 -12.84
C GLY A 75 8.08 1.04 -12.74
N VAL A 76 7.84 2.25 -13.25
CA VAL A 76 8.83 3.35 -13.18
C VAL A 76 8.91 3.92 -11.77
N PHE A 77 7.77 3.95 -11.07
CA PHE A 77 7.73 4.17 -9.64
C PHE A 77 7.63 2.82 -8.95
N LYS A 78 8.55 2.53 -8.03
CA LYS A 78 8.38 1.44 -7.06
C LYS A 78 7.17 1.80 -6.20
N THR A 79 6.00 1.33 -6.59
CA THR A 79 4.93 1.11 -5.61
C THR A 79 5.42 -0.01 -4.71
N GLY A 80 5.22 0.09 -3.39
CA GLY A 80 5.47 -1.03 -2.49
C GLY A 80 4.71 -2.28 -2.95
N PRO A 81 4.96 -3.45 -2.31
CA PRO A 81 4.15 -4.64 -2.59
C PRO A 81 2.66 -4.27 -2.53
N ASP A 82 1.87 -4.79 -3.48
CA ASP A 82 0.42 -4.53 -3.51
C ASP A 82 -0.18 -5.03 -2.18
N HIS A 83 -1.12 -4.29 -1.59
CA HIS A 83 -1.72 -4.65 -0.30
C HIS A 83 -2.28 -6.08 -0.34
N ALA A 84 -2.88 -6.46 -1.47
CA ALA A 84 -3.37 -7.81 -1.71
C ALA A 84 -2.25 -8.87 -1.74
N GLU A 85 -1.07 -8.52 -2.27
CA GLU A 85 0.10 -9.39 -2.27
C GLU A 85 0.67 -9.54 -0.84
N VAL A 86 0.71 -8.46 -0.06
CA VAL A 86 1.11 -8.52 1.35
C VAL A 86 0.14 -9.40 2.13
N LEU A 87 -1.17 -9.20 1.97
CA LEU A 87 -2.21 -10.03 2.60
C LEU A 87 -2.05 -11.52 2.25
N GLU A 88 -1.87 -11.86 0.98
CA GLU A 88 -1.64 -13.24 0.55
C GLU A 88 -0.36 -13.84 1.17
N ARG A 89 0.70 -13.05 1.31
CA ARG A 89 1.93 -13.51 1.98
C ARG A 89 1.73 -13.70 3.48
N VAL A 90 0.98 -12.82 4.14
CA VAL A 90 0.65 -12.94 5.57
C VAL A 90 -0.23 -14.17 5.80
N GLU A 91 -1.27 -14.37 5.00
CA GLU A 91 -2.14 -15.56 5.05
C GLU A 91 -1.33 -16.85 4.82
N ASN A 92 -0.43 -16.87 3.85
CA ASN A 92 0.46 -18.01 3.62
C ASN A 92 1.43 -18.23 4.78
N ALA A 93 1.98 -17.16 5.37
CA ALA A 93 2.85 -17.28 6.54
C ALA A 93 2.08 -17.87 7.74
N ALA A 94 0.86 -17.37 7.98
CA ALA A 94 -0.06 -17.84 9.00
C ALA A 94 -0.42 -19.33 8.81
N LEU A 95 -0.85 -19.72 7.60
CA LEU A 95 -1.14 -21.12 7.28
C LEU A 95 0.08 -22.03 7.46
N ASN A 96 1.27 -21.58 7.09
CA ASN A 96 2.50 -22.36 7.29
C ASN A 96 2.86 -22.48 8.77
N LEU A 97 2.56 -21.47 9.58
CA LEU A 97 2.67 -21.55 11.04
C LEU A 97 1.68 -22.58 11.59
N GLU A 98 0.44 -22.64 11.12
CA GLU A 98 -0.52 -23.65 11.61
C GLU A 98 -0.24 -25.07 11.13
N THR A 99 0.25 -25.23 9.89
CA THR A 99 0.33 -26.54 9.21
C THR A 99 1.74 -27.07 9.05
N GLY A 100 2.75 -26.33 9.50
CA GLY A 100 4.16 -26.68 9.28
C GLY A 100 4.61 -27.91 10.08
N LYS A 101 5.91 -27.95 10.43
CA LYS A 101 6.56 -29.19 10.88
C LYS A 101 5.78 -29.85 12.02
N ASP A 102 5.50 -31.14 11.87
CA ASP A 102 4.76 -31.96 12.83
C ASP A 102 3.31 -31.48 13.12
N GLY A 103 2.69 -30.77 12.17
CA GLY A 103 1.27 -30.39 12.23
C GLY A 103 1.00 -29.14 13.06
N GLY A 104 1.88 -28.14 12.97
CA GLY A 104 1.74 -26.88 13.71
C GLY A 104 2.41 -26.88 15.08
N GLN A 105 3.32 -27.84 15.32
CA GLN A 105 4.01 -28.03 16.59
C GLN A 105 5.40 -27.41 16.54
N TYR A 106 5.61 -26.37 17.35
CA TYR A 106 6.87 -25.64 17.37
C TYR A 106 7.41 -25.52 18.78
N LYS A 107 8.74 -25.50 18.90
CA LYS A 107 9.38 -25.00 20.12
C LYS A 107 9.41 -23.48 20.04
N MET A 108 9.19 -22.83 21.18
CA MET A 108 9.35 -21.38 21.32
C MET A 108 10.75 -20.99 20.79
N PRO A 109 10.87 -19.95 19.96
CA PRO A 109 12.16 -19.56 19.42
C PRO A 109 13.09 -19.08 20.54
N VAL A 110 14.33 -19.58 20.54
CA VAL A 110 15.35 -19.20 21.52
C VAL A 110 15.80 -17.76 21.22
N GLY A 111 15.70 -16.85 22.19
CA GLY A 111 16.11 -15.44 22.04
C GLY A 111 15.10 -14.47 22.64
N GLU A 112 14.70 -13.45 21.87
CA GLU A 112 13.63 -12.50 22.25
C GLU A 112 12.25 -13.15 22.41
N GLY A 113 12.13 -14.46 22.16
CA GLY A 113 10.93 -15.26 22.44
C GLY A 113 9.79 -15.08 21.43
N SER A 114 9.87 -14.11 20.52
CA SER A 114 8.75 -13.76 19.67
C SER A 114 8.56 -14.68 18.46
N TRP A 115 7.31 -14.95 18.10
CA TRP A 115 6.94 -15.67 16.87
C TRP A 115 7.34 -14.91 15.59
N GLY A 116 7.65 -13.61 15.69
CA GLY A 116 8.12 -12.74 14.60
C GLY A 116 9.31 -13.33 13.84
N PHE A 117 10.22 -14.04 14.53
CA PHE A 117 11.35 -14.71 13.89
C PHE A 117 10.94 -15.78 12.89
N PHE A 118 9.79 -16.43 13.09
CA PHE A 118 9.23 -17.38 12.13
C PHE A 118 8.42 -16.69 11.03
N ILE A 119 7.80 -15.55 11.33
CA ILE A 119 6.95 -14.81 10.38
C ILE A 119 7.81 -14.07 9.35
N ASP A 120 8.78 -13.26 9.79
CA ASP A 120 9.54 -12.34 8.93
C ASP A 120 10.24 -13.01 7.74
N PRO A 121 10.91 -14.18 7.87
CA PRO A 121 11.54 -14.83 6.73
C PRO A 121 10.53 -15.27 5.64
N ARG A 122 9.26 -15.47 6.02
CA ARG A 122 8.18 -15.91 5.12
C ARG A 122 7.46 -14.74 4.44
N LEU A 123 7.58 -13.53 4.97
CA LEU A 123 7.07 -12.31 4.36
C LEU A 123 7.95 -11.80 3.20
N LYS A 124 9.19 -12.31 3.09
CA LYS A 124 10.14 -11.91 2.07
C LYS A 124 9.67 -12.24 0.65
N GLY A 125 9.81 -11.29 -0.26
CA GLY A 125 9.50 -11.49 -1.67
C GLY A 125 10.29 -10.55 -2.59
N PRO A 126 9.91 -10.47 -3.89
CA PRO A 126 10.62 -9.65 -4.86
C PRO A 126 10.28 -8.15 -4.68
N GLY A 127 10.69 -7.52 -3.57
CA GLY A 127 10.36 -6.13 -3.28
C GLY A 127 10.95 -5.61 -1.98
N ASP A 128 10.38 -4.50 -1.47
CA ASP A 128 10.58 -4.12 -0.07
C ASP A 128 9.80 -5.11 0.78
N ASP A 129 10.50 -5.82 1.66
CA ASP A 129 9.92 -6.87 2.47
C ASP A 129 9.16 -6.25 3.65
N PRO A 130 7.86 -6.55 3.82
CA PRO A 130 7.12 -6.10 4.99
C PRO A 130 7.67 -6.82 6.23
N VAL A 131 7.73 -6.10 7.35
CA VAL A 131 8.27 -6.57 8.62
C VAL A 131 7.12 -6.70 9.62
N ALA A 132 7.09 -7.79 10.37
CA ALA A 132 6.10 -7.99 11.41
C ALA A 132 6.48 -7.16 12.65
N HIS A 133 5.68 -6.15 12.96
CA HIS A 133 5.86 -5.34 14.15
C HIS A 133 5.00 -5.90 15.28
N LEU A 134 5.62 -6.35 16.37
CA LEU A 134 4.91 -6.80 17.55
C LEU A 134 4.15 -5.63 18.19
N VAL A 135 2.83 -5.72 18.26
CA VAL A 135 1.94 -4.72 18.86
C VAL A 135 1.67 -5.05 20.33
N SER A 136 1.33 -6.31 20.61
CA SER A 136 1.05 -6.78 21.96
C SER A 136 1.50 -8.22 22.13
N ALA A 137 2.05 -8.53 23.30
CA ALA A 137 2.32 -9.90 23.74
C ALA A 137 1.65 -10.11 25.10
N THR A 138 0.88 -11.19 25.21
CA THR A 138 0.35 -11.70 26.47
C THR A 138 1.07 -13.00 26.74
N ASP A 139 2.06 -12.92 27.63
CA ASP A 139 2.75 -14.11 28.12
C ASP A 139 1.84 -14.78 29.15
N ALA A 140 1.55 -16.05 28.95
CA ALA A 140 0.90 -16.82 29.97
C ALA A 140 1.89 -17.12 31.09
N GLU A 141 1.63 -16.60 32.30
CA GLU A 141 2.33 -17.10 33.48
C GLU A 141 1.98 -18.59 33.69
N GLY A 142 2.90 -19.50 33.32
CA GLY A 142 2.77 -20.94 33.50
C GLY A 142 2.33 -21.72 32.25
N TYR A 143 1.14 -22.33 32.31
CA TYR A 143 0.61 -23.24 31.27
C TYR A 143 -0.52 -22.64 30.42
N GLY A 144 -0.64 -21.32 30.40
CA GLY A 144 -1.68 -20.66 29.63
C GLY A 144 -1.35 -20.58 28.13
N GLU A 145 -2.25 -19.92 27.41
CA GLU A 145 -2.09 -19.61 25.99
C GLU A 145 -1.26 -18.33 25.85
N ASP A 146 -0.15 -18.41 25.12
CA ASP A 146 0.65 -17.25 24.74
C ASP A 146 0.01 -16.60 23.51
N VAL A 147 -0.30 -15.30 23.60
CA VAL A 147 -0.96 -14.58 22.51
C VAL A 147 -0.11 -13.39 22.09
N GLU A 148 0.35 -13.40 20.84
CA GLU A 148 1.10 -12.30 20.24
C GLU A 148 0.34 -11.72 19.06
N ARG A 149 0.33 -10.38 18.93
CA ARG A 149 -0.30 -9.66 17.81
C ARG A 149 0.76 -8.89 17.05
N TYR A 150 0.75 -9.02 15.73
CA TYR A 150 1.68 -8.41 14.80
C TYR A 150 0.96 -7.54 13.80
N GLU A 151 1.44 -6.32 13.59
CA GLU A 151 1.00 -5.44 12.51
C GLU A 151 1.99 -5.52 11.34
N ILE A 152 1.47 -5.79 10.15
CA ILE A 152 2.22 -5.95 8.91
C ILE A 152 1.52 -5.11 7.83
N ASP A 153 2.02 -3.90 7.60
CA ASP A 153 1.48 -2.97 6.58
C ASP A 153 -0.05 -2.76 6.68
N GLY A 154 -0.56 -2.58 7.91
CA GLY A 154 -1.99 -2.40 8.18
C GLY A 154 -2.82 -3.68 8.21
N ILE A 155 -2.20 -4.86 8.16
CA ILE A 155 -2.83 -6.16 8.39
C ILE A 155 -2.45 -6.65 9.79
N CYS A 156 -3.42 -7.13 10.55
CA CYS A 156 -3.20 -7.70 11.88
C CYS A 156 -3.12 -9.23 11.82
N LEU A 157 -2.02 -9.79 12.30
CA LEU A 157 -1.80 -11.21 12.49
C LEU A 157 -1.77 -11.52 13.99
N THR A 158 -2.73 -12.29 14.48
CA THR A 158 -2.75 -12.81 15.85
C THR A 158 -2.23 -14.24 15.88
N VAL A 159 -1.21 -14.50 16.69
CA VAL A 159 -0.62 -15.82 16.92
C VAL A 159 -1.00 -16.28 18.32
N ARG A 160 -1.63 -17.44 18.41
CA ARG A 160 -2.03 -18.10 19.65
C ARG A 160 -1.26 -19.40 19.79
N ALA A 161 -0.35 -19.46 20.76
CA ALA A 161 0.47 -20.62 21.03
C ALA A 161 -0.01 -21.29 22.32
N THR A 162 -0.54 -22.52 22.20
CA THR A 162 -0.99 -23.31 23.36
C THR A 162 -0.02 -24.47 23.59
N PRO A 163 0.51 -24.68 24.82
CA PRO A 163 1.34 -25.84 25.13
C PRO A 163 0.63 -27.16 24.80
N ASP A 164 1.36 -28.13 24.24
CA ASP A 164 0.77 -29.41 23.89
C ASP A 164 0.28 -30.18 25.15
N PRO A 165 -0.90 -30.83 25.07
CA PRO A 165 -1.48 -31.52 26.21
C PRO A 165 -0.60 -32.70 26.63
N GLY A 166 -0.24 -32.76 27.90
CA GLY A 166 0.55 -33.85 28.50
C GLY A 166 2.02 -33.55 28.73
N GLN A 167 2.48 -32.33 28.45
CA GLN A 167 3.81 -31.87 28.85
C GLN A 167 3.85 -31.55 30.35
N SER A 168 4.98 -31.85 30.99
CA SER A 168 5.17 -31.75 32.45
C SER A 168 5.83 -30.44 32.88
N GLU A 169 5.81 -30.13 34.18
CA GLU A 169 6.51 -28.94 34.73
C GLU A 169 8.01 -29.04 34.50
N MET A 170 8.51 -30.27 34.41
CA MET A 170 9.89 -30.52 34.12
C MET A 170 10.25 -30.16 32.69
N ASP A 171 9.33 -30.32 31.72
CA ASP A 171 9.54 -29.90 30.32
C ASP A 171 9.58 -28.37 30.20
N HIS A 172 8.76 -27.67 30.99
CA HIS A 172 8.83 -26.22 31.14
C HIS A 172 10.15 -25.78 31.77
N ALA A 173 10.65 -26.47 32.80
CA ALA A 173 11.87 -26.09 33.51
C ALA A 173 13.16 -26.25 32.68
N ILE A 174 13.11 -27.01 31.58
CA ILE A 174 14.25 -27.25 30.68
C ILE A 174 14.04 -26.65 29.27
N ASP A 175 13.08 -25.73 29.12
CA ASP A 175 12.71 -25.08 27.85
C ASP A 175 12.43 -26.07 26.69
N ASN A 176 11.80 -27.20 27.01
CA ASN A 176 11.46 -28.25 26.05
C ASN A 176 9.97 -28.26 25.68
N LEU A 177 9.26 -27.17 25.98
CA LEU A 177 7.86 -27.05 25.63
C LEU A 177 7.66 -27.03 24.10
N THR A 178 6.59 -27.69 23.68
CA THR A 178 6.12 -27.64 22.29
C THR A 178 4.73 -27.02 22.32
N TYR A 179 4.54 -26.06 21.44
CA TYR A 179 3.32 -25.29 21.33
C TYR A 179 2.60 -25.67 20.04
N ARG A 180 1.29 -25.85 20.16
CA ARG A 180 0.38 -25.85 19.03
C ARG A 180 0.01 -24.41 18.71
N VAL A 181 0.38 -23.99 17.50
CA VAL A 181 0.14 -22.63 17.05
C VAL A 181 -1.16 -22.57 16.25
N LYS A 182 -1.98 -21.57 16.56
CA LYS A 182 -3.11 -21.12 15.75
C LYS A 182 -2.91 -19.67 15.39
N THR A 183 -3.41 -19.28 14.23
CA THR A 183 -3.26 -17.93 13.70
C THR A 183 -4.61 -17.37 13.29
N ASP A 184 -4.76 -16.06 13.37
CA ASP A 184 -5.91 -15.34 12.82
C ASP A 184 -5.39 -14.11 12.09
N VAL A 185 -5.88 -13.88 10.88
CA VAL A 185 -5.45 -12.77 10.01
C VAL A 185 -6.65 -11.89 9.74
N VAL A 186 -6.51 -10.61 10.05
CA VAL A 186 -7.54 -9.59 9.81
C VAL A 186 -6.96 -8.51 8.92
N ASP A 187 -7.67 -8.19 7.84
CA ASP A 187 -7.35 -7.11 6.91
C ASP A 187 -7.71 -5.73 7.51
N SER A 188 -7.13 -5.44 8.67
CA SER A 188 -7.21 -4.16 9.38
C SER A 188 -6.04 -4.04 10.36
N PRO A 189 -5.67 -2.83 10.79
CA PRO A 189 -4.68 -2.64 11.84
C PRO A 189 -5.07 -3.37 13.12
N CYS A 190 -4.07 -3.75 13.93
CA CYS A 190 -4.37 -4.36 15.22
C CYS A 190 -5.04 -3.33 16.14
N GLU A 191 -6.20 -3.67 16.69
CA GLU A 191 -6.84 -2.86 17.73
C GLU A 191 -6.17 -3.13 19.08
N ASP A 192 -5.85 -2.06 19.80
CA ASP A 192 -5.44 -2.13 21.21
C ASP A 192 -6.66 -2.59 22.03
N GLU A 193 -6.63 -3.83 22.53
CA GLU A 193 -7.64 -4.36 23.47
C GLU A 193 -7.37 -3.93 24.93
#